data_AF-A0A3L8PE70-F1
#
_entry.id   AF-A0A3L8PE70-F1
#
_cell.length_a   1.000
_cell.length_b   1.000
_cell.length_c   1.000
_cell.angle_alpha   90.00
_cell.angle_beta   90.00
_cell.angle_gamma   90.00
#
_symmetry.space_group_name_H-M   'P 1'
#
loop_
_entity.id
_entity.type
_entity.pdbx_description
1 polymer ?
#
loop_
_entity_poly.entity_id
_entity_poly.type
_entity_poly.pdbx_seq_one_letter_code
_entity_poly.pdbx_strand_id
1 'polypeptide(L)'
;GLVSLVQKRLGEGNGLYAAVGGAIDDLIAMFTAAGGLMAERVTDLRDVHDRILAELSGQPEPGIPAPSEPSVLCADDLAPADTAGLDPSVVVAIATSLGGPTSHTSIISRQLGIPCVVGVEGLDAIETGTVVLVDGATGDVVIEPDAEVIETRTESARLVGEAAASWTGPGGTSDGHRVEILANVQDGASSQNAAQKPVEGVGLFRTELCFLDRDTEPSVEEQARIYAEVLEPMGERKVVVRTLDAGSDKPVAFATIPDEPNPALGVRGMRLGLRDEGL
;
A
#
# COMPACT_ATOMS: atom_id res chain seq x y z
N GLY A 1 -20.06 -12.39 11.96
CA GLY A 1 -18.88 -12.40 11.06
C GLY A 1 -19.02 -13.52 10.04
N LEU A 2 -18.08 -13.62 9.10
CA LEU A 2 -18.12 -14.58 7.97
C LEU A 2 -18.41 -16.02 8.43
N VAL A 3 -17.69 -16.52 9.43
CA VAL A 3 -17.88 -17.89 9.98
C VAL A 3 -19.33 -18.13 10.42
N SER A 4 -19.96 -17.16 11.07
CA SER A 4 -21.36 -17.28 11.52
C SER A 4 -22.35 -17.34 10.35
N LEU A 5 -22.09 -16.59 9.27
CA LEU A 5 -22.91 -16.61 8.06
C LEU A 5 -22.78 -17.95 7.34
N VAL A 6 -21.57 -18.49 7.24
CA VAL A 6 -21.31 -19.83 6.67
C VAL A 6 -22.02 -20.90 7.49
N GLN A 7 -21.89 -20.88 8.82
CA GLN A 7 -22.57 -21.82 9.72
C GLN A 7 -24.10 -21.76 9.58
N LYS A 8 -24.68 -20.56 9.45
CA LYS A 8 -26.10 -20.39 9.21
C LYS A 8 -26.53 -21.05 7.90
N ARG A 9 -25.83 -20.78 6.80
CA ARG A 9 -26.13 -21.34 5.47
C ARG A 9 -25.94 -22.85 5.41
N LEU A 10 -24.95 -23.40 6.13
CA LEU A 10 -24.80 -24.84 6.33
C LEU A 10 -26.00 -25.44 7.09
N GLY A 11 -26.48 -24.75 8.14
CA GLY A 11 -27.67 -25.15 8.90
C GLY A 11 -28.96 -25.12 8.08
N GLU A 12 -29.01 -24.31 7.03
CA GLU A 12 -30.12 -24.24 6.04
C GLU A 12 -30.05 -25.35 4.97
N GLY A 13 -29.02 -26.21 5.01
CA GLY A 13 -28.87 -27.35 4.11
C GLY A 13 -28.06 -27.08 2.83
N ASN A 14 -27.41 -25.92 2.73
CA ASN A 14 -26.49 -25.64 1.61
C ASN A 14 -25.22 -26.48 1.74
N GLY A 15 -24.65 -26.92 0.61
CA GLY A 15 -23.32 -27.53 0.59
C GLY A 15 -22.23 -26.52 0.97
N LEU A 16 -21.06 -27.01 1.39
CA LEU A 16 -19.98 -26.17 1.93
C LEU A 16 -19.56 -25.02 1.00
N TYR A 17 -19.34 -25.31 -0.30
CA TYR A 17 -18.97 -24.29 -1.28
C TYR A 17 -20.07 -23.23 -1.46
N ALA A 18 -21.34 -23.65 -1.56
CA ALA A 18 -22.47 -22.73 -1.70
C ALA A 18 -22.71 -21.90 -0.43
N ALA A 19 -22.42 -22.47 0.75
CA ALA A 19 -22.51 -21.78 2.02
C ALA A 19 -21.43 -20.70 2.17
N VAL A 20 -20.19 -20.98 1.74
CA VAL A 20 -19.09 -20.02 1.70
C VAL A 20 -19.36 -18.93 0.68
N GLY A 21 -19.60 -19.29 -0.58
CA GLY A 21 -19.86 -18.34 -1.66
C GLY A 21 -20.98 -17.39 -1.33
N GLY A 22 -22.13 -17.93 -0.92
CA GLY A 22 -23.27 -17.11 -0.57
C GLY A 22 -23.06 -16.24 0.69
N ALA A 23 -22.28 -16.69 1.68
CA ALA A 23 -21.96 -15.86 2.84
C ALA A 23 -21.09 -14.65 2.46
N ILE A 24 -20.20 -14.82 1.49
CA ILE A 24 -19.35 -13.74 0.99
C ILE A 24 -20.15 -12.82 0.06
N ASP A 25 -21.02 -13.35 -0.79
CA ASP A 25 -21.95 -12.55 -1.60
C ASP A 25 -22.82 -11.62 -0.72
N ASP A 26 -23.32 -12.12 0.42
CA ASP A 26 -24.07 -11.31 1.39
C ASP A 26 -23.23 -10.15 1.93
N LEU A 27 -21.95 -10.39 2.22
CA LEU A 27 -21.01 -9.37 2.70
C LEU A 27 -20.65 -8.38 1.59
N ILE A 28 -20.39 -8.85 0.37
CA ILE A 28 -20.13 -8.01 -0.80
C ILE A 28 -21.31 -7.08 -1.05
N ALA A 29 -22.53 -7.59 -1.02
CA ALA A 29 -23.74 -6.79 -1.20
C ALA A 29 -23.86 -5.72 -0.11
N MET A 30 -23.59 -6.08 1.15
CA MET A 30 -23.60 -5.16 2.28
C MET A 30 -22.54 -4.06 2.14
N PHE A 31 -21.31 -4.42 1.75
CA PHE A 31 -20.18 -3.50 1.62
C PHE A 31 -20.37 -2.57 0.42
N THR A 32 -20.87 -3.10 -0.70
CA THR A 32 -21.24 -2.31 -1.88
C THR A 32 -22.34 -1.30 -1.54
N ALA A 33 -23.37 -1.72 -0.79
CA ALA A 33 -24.47 -0.85 -0.37
C ALA A 33 -24.02 0.23 0.63
N ALA A 34 -23.03 -0.07 1.48
CA ALA A 34 -22.45 0.89 2.42
C ALA A 34 -21.65 2.00 1.72
N GLY A 35 -21.07 1.72 0.55
CA GLY A 35 -20.32 2.71 -0.23
C GLY A 35 -19.00 3.15 0.41
N GLY A 36 -18.33 4.13 -0.20
CA GLY A 36 -17.06 4.68 0.29
C GLY A 36 -15.97 3.63 0.50
N LEU A 37 -15.22 3.74 1.60
CA LEU A 37 -14.15 2.82 1.99
C LEU A 37 -14.63 1.35 2.08
N MET A 38 -15.90 1.12 2.46
CA MET A 38 -16.43 -0.24 2.54
C MET A 38 -16.61 -0.87 1.16
N ALA A 39 -16.96 -0.07 0.14
CA ALA A 39 -17.05 -0.57 -1.23
C ALA A 39 -15.68 -0.91 -1.82
N GLU A 40 -14.61 -0.22 -1.42
CA GLU A 40 -13.23 -0.55 -1.85
C GLU A 40 -12.79 -1.94 -1.33
N ARG A 41 -13.29 -2.35 -0.15
CA ARG A 41 -13.01 -3.67 0.44
C ARG A 41 -13.75 -4.84 -0.23
N VAL A 42 -14.62 -4.58 -1.21
CA VAL A 42 -15.30 -5.65 -1.97
C VAL A 42 -14.29 -6.53 -2.70
N THR A 43 -13.21 -5.94 -3.22
CA THR A 43 -12.15 -6.70 -3.89
C THR A 43 -11.44 -7.64 -2.91
N ASP A 44 -11.15 -7.17 -1.68
CA ASP A 44 -10.58 -8.03 -0.61
C ASP A 44 -11.50 -9.22 -0.28
N LEU A 45 -12.81 -9.00 -0.22
CA LEU A 45 -13.78 -10.08 0.06
C LEU A 45 -13.80 -11.13 -1.06
N ARG A 46 -13.64 -10.71 -2.33
CA ARG A 46 -13.53 -11.62 -3.47
C ARG A 46 -12.24 -12.43 -3.44
N ASP A 47 -11.11 -11.82 -3.10
CA ASP A 47 -9.84 -12.53 -2.92
C ASP A 47 -9.95 -13.60 -1.82
N VAL A 48 -10.50 -13.23 -0.66
CA VAL A 48 -10.74 -14.19 0.44
C VAL A 48 -11.69 -15.32 0.01
N HIS A 49 -12.73 -15.01 -0.77
CA HIS A 49 -13.62 -16.03 -1.33
C HIS A 49 -12.86 -17.05 -2.17
N ASP A 50 -12.10 -16.56 -3.15
CA ASP A 50 -11.42 -17.44 -4.11
C ASP A 50 -10.37 -18.31 -3.41
N ARG A 51 -9.65 -17.75 -2.42
CA ARG A 51 -8.69 -18.51 -1.59
C ARG A 51 -9.35 -19.59 -0.75
N ILE A 52 -10.47 -19.28 -0.09
CA ILE A 52 -11.20 -20.29 0.70
C ILE A 52 -11.72 -21.41 -0.21
N LEU A 53 -12.27 -21.08 -1.38
CA LEU A 53 -12.75 -22.11 -2.32
C LEU A 53 -11.61 -22.97 -2.87
N ALA A 54 -10.45 -22.38 -3.17
CA ALA A 54 -9.28 -23.13 -3.62
C ALA A 54 -8.80 -24.13 -2.56
N GLU A 55 -8.63 -23.67 -1.31
CA GLU A 55 -8.25 -24.54 -0.19
C GLU A 55 -9.26 -25.68 0.03
N LEU A 56 -10.56 -25.36 0.03
CA LEU A 56 -11.62 -26.36 0.20
C LEU A 56 -11.68 -27.39 -0.93
N SER A 57 -11.30 -26.98 -2.14
CA SER A 57 -11.29 -27.85 -3.33
C SER A 57 -9.93 -28.51 -3.60
N GLY A 58 -8.93 -28.26 -2.75
CA GLY A 58 -7.55 -28.74 -2.93
C GLY A 58 -6.92 -28.21 -4.23
N GLN A 59 -7.42 -27.10 -4.77
CA GLN A 59 -6.81 -26.42 -5.89
C GLN A 59 -5.67 -25.51 -5.40
N PRO A 60 -4.70 -25.18 -6.25
CA PRO A 60 -3.72 -24.14 -5.93
C PRO A 60 -4.44 -22.86 -5.51
N GLU A 61 -3.92 -22.16 -4.51
CA GLU A 61 -4.45 -20.84 -4.15
C GLU A 61 -4.46 -19.92 -5.39
N PRO A 62 -5.50 -19.08 -5.55
CA PRO A 62 -5.42 -17.96 -6.47
C PRO A 62 -4.22 -17.11 -6.05
N GLY A 63 -3.44 -16.71 -7.04
CA GLY A 63 -2.23 -15.96 -6.77
C GLY A 63 -1.46 -15.71 -8.05
N ILE A 64 -0.41 -14.91 -7.90
CA ILE A 64 0.48 -14.57 -8.99
C ILE A 64 1.25 -15.84 -9.38
N PRO A 65 1.19 -16.29 -10.66
CA PRO A 65 2.00 -17.42 -11.11
C PRO A 65 3.47 -17.12 -10.81
N ALA A 66 4.17 -18.05 -10.17
CA ALA A 66 5.60 -17.89 -9.92
C ALA A 66 6.36 -17.96 -11.24
N PRO A 67 6.92 -16.84 -11.75
CA PRO A 67 7.65 -16.86 -13.00
C PRO A 67 8.94 -17.68 -12.81
N SER A 68 9.32 -18.47 -13.82
CA SER A 68 10.61 -19.16 -13.82
C SER A 68 11.79 -18.24 -14.13
N GLU A 69 11.52 -17.02 -14.60
CA GLU A 69 12.50 -16.02 -15.02
C GLU A 69 12.02 -14.61 -14.70
N PRO A 70 12.93 -13.61 -14.60
CA PRO A 70 12.57 -12.22 -14.36
C PRO A 70 11.51 -11.72 -15.36
N SER A 71 10.35 -11.30 -14.87
CA SER A 71 9.16 -11.03 -15.68
C SER A 71 8.46 -9.73 -15.27
N VAL A 72 7.77 -9.11 -16.23
CA VAL A 72 6.82 -8.03 -15.98
C VAL A 72 5.46 -8.64 -15.66
N LEU A 73 4.87 -8.26 -14.53
CA LEU A 73 3.54 -8.72 -14.13
C LEU A 73 2.47 -7.77 -14.68
N CYS A 74 1.66 -8.27 -15.62
CA CYS A 74 0.46 -7.59 -16.10
C CYS A 74 -0.79 -8.18 -15.43
N ALA A 75 -1.64 -7.34 -14.86
CA ALA A 75 -2.89 -7.77 -14.21
C ALA A 75 -3.98 -6.69 -14.34
N ASP A 76 -5.25 -7.05 -14.11
CA ASP A 76 -6.30 -6.03 -14.04
C ASP A 76 -6.16 -5.18 -12.77
N ASP A 77 -5.97 -5.86 -11.63
CA ASP A 77 -5.68 -5.27 -10.33
C ASP A 77 -4.88 -6.30 -9.52
N LEU A 78 -4.24 -5.89 -8.43
CA LEU A 78 -3.54 -6.78 -7.52
C LEU A 78 -4.07 -6.59 -6.10
N ALA A 79 -4.37 -7.69 -5.42
CA ALA A 79 -4.69 -7.64 -4.00
C ALA A 79 -3.46 -7.16 -3.21
N PRO A 80 -3.65 -6.48 -2.06
CA PRO A 80 -2.53 -6.10 -1.19
C PRO A 80 -1.68 -7.29 -0.74
N ALA A 81 -2.31 -8.44 -0.48
CA ALA A 81 -1.62 -9.67 -0.07
C ALA A 81 -0.70 -10.21 -1.17
N ASP A 82 -1.19 -10.23 -2.42
CA ASP A 82 -0.40 -10.67 -3.57
C ASP A 82 0.78 -9.74 -3.84
N THR A 83 0.53 -8.42 -3.81
CA THR A 83 1.58 -7.41 -4.06
C THR A 83 2.66 -7.47 -2.98
N ALA A 84 2.30 -7.68 -1.71
CA ALA A 84 3.24 -7.76 -0.61
C ALA A 84 4.13 -9.02 -0.64
N GLY A 85 3.65 -10.09 -1.28
CA GLY A 85 4.40 -11.35 -1.46
C GLY A 85 5.35 -11.36 -2.66
N LEU A 86 5.42 -10.27 -3.42
CA LEU A 86 6.25 -10.20 -4.63
C LEU A 86 7.74 -10.19 -4.30
N ASP A 87 8.50 -11.01 -5.05
CA ASP A 87 9.95 -11.02 -5.04
C ASP A 87 10.49 -10.10 -6.16
N PRO A 88 11.17 -8.97 -5.83
CA PRO A 88 11.73 -8.06 -6.83
C PRO A 88 12.81 -8.67 -7.73
N SER A 89 13.37 -9.83 -7.36
CA SER A 89 14.33 -10.56 -8.20
C SER A 89 13.66 -11.34 -9.34
N VAL A 90 12.35 -11.62 -9.22
CA VAL A 90 11.57 -12.38 -10.19
C VAL A 90 10.50 -11.51 -10.85
N VAL A 91 9.84 -10.63 -10.12
CA VAL A 91 8.90 -9.65 -10.67
C VAL A 91 9.60 -8.29 -10.75
N VAL A 92 10.08 -7.97 -11.94
CA VAL A 92 10.95 -6.80 -12.18
C VAL A 92 10.18 -5.53 -12.49
N ALA A 93 8.89 -5.63 -12.83
CA ALA A 93 7.97 -4.50 -12.97
C ALA A 93 6.52 -4.97 -12.89
N ILE A 94 5.61 -4.03 -12.65
CA ILE A 94 4.16 -4.27 -12.55
C ILE A 94 3.42 -3.28 -13.46
N ALA A 95 2.47 -3.79 -14.24
CA ALA A 95 1.50 -2.99 -14.98
C ALA A 95 0.08 -3.45 -14.61
N THR A 96 -0.81 -2.51 -14.26
CA THR A 96 -2.21 -2.83 -13.94
C THR A 96 -3.21 -2.01 -14.74
N SER A 97 -4.33 -2.63 -15.13
CA SER A 97 -5.41 -1.97 -15.89
C SER A 97 -6.21 -1.00 -15.01
N LEU A 98 -6.34 -1.32 -13.72
CA LEU A 98 -7.09 -0.57 -12.72
C LEU A 98 -6.15 0.06 -11.70
N GLY A 99 -6.73 0.87 -10.80
CA GLY A 99 -6.00 1.50 -9.72
C GLY A 99 -5.58 2.95 -10.02
N GLY A 100 -4.89 3.54 -9.06
CA GLY A 100 -4.41 4.91 -9.13
C GLY A 100 -3.08 5.07 -8.39
N PRO A 101 -2.39 6.21 -8.53
CA PRO A 101 -1.05 6.41 -7.98
C PRO A 101 -0.98 6.29 -6.46
N THR A 102 -2.13 6.41 -5.77
CA THR A 102 -2.31 6.26 -4.32
C THR A 102 -2.92 4.92 -3.92
N SER A 103 -3.09 3.98 -4.85
CA SER A 103 -3.60 2.63 -4.56
C SER A 103 -2.63 1.83 -3.69
N HIS A 104 -3.14 0.81 -3.00
CA HIS A 104 -2.32 -0.12 -2.21
C HIS A 104 -1.21 -0.76 -3.06
N THR A 105 -1.55 -1.21 -4.28
CA THR A 105 -0.59 -1.74 -5.25
C THR A 105 0.55 -0.76 -5.48
N SER A 106 0.26 0.49 -5.89
CA SER A 106 1.30 1.49 -6.14
C SER A 106 2.12 1.88 -4.90
N ILE A 107 1.55 1.78 -3.70
CA ILE A 107 2.28 2.06 -2.45
C ILE A 107 3.22 0.91 -2.11
N ILE A 108 2.73 -0.33 -2.16
CA ILE A 108 3.50 -1.53 -1.82
C ILE A 108 4.63 -1.74 -2.85
N SER A 109 4.36 -1.58 -4.15
CA SER A 109 5.40 -1.70 -5.18
C SER A 109 6.56 -0.72 -4.96
N ARG A 110 6.28 0.53 -4.56
CA ARG A 110 7.32 1.51 -4.20
C ARG A 110 8.14 1.08 -2.99
N GLN A 111 7.51 0.46 -1.98
CA GLN A 111 8.21 -0.06 -0.81
C GLN A 111 9.12 -1.24 -1.18
N LEU A 112 8.69 -2.09 -2.10
CA LEU A 112 9.47 -3.21 -2.63
C LEU A 112 10.54 -2.76 -3.66
N GLY A 113 10.50 -1.51 -4.10
CA GLY A 113 11.41 -1.00 -5.12
C GLY A 113 11.10 -1.52 -6.54
N ILE A 114 9.88 -2.01 -6.77
CA ILE A 114 9.44 -2.53 -8.08
C ILE A 114 8.80 -1.39 -8.88
N PRO A 115 9.29 -1.08 -10.10
CA PRO A 115 8.62 -0.15 -11.03
C PRO A 115 7.16 -0.56 -11.25
N CYS A 116 6.24 0.39 -11.12
CA CYS A 116 4.81 0.12 -11.21
C CYS A 116 4.10 1.22 -12.00
N VAL A 117 3.31 0.82 -13.00
CA VAL A 117 2.38 1.67 -13.75
C VAL A 117 0.97 1.11 -13.57
N VAL A 118 0.01 2.00 -13.33
CA VAL A 118 -1.39 1.64 -13.07
C VAL A 118 -2.30 2.42 -14.00
N GLY A 119 -3.49 1.90 -14.29
CA GLY A 119 -4.41 2.51 -15.26
C GLY A 119 -3.96 2.34 -16.71
N VAL A 120 -3.29 1.24 -17.03
CA VAL A 120 -2.77 0.95 -18.37
C VAL A 120 -3.86 0.31 -19.22
N GLU A 121 -4.18 0.91 -20.37
CA GLU A 121 -5.14 0.32 -21.31
C GLU A 121 -4.50 -0.77 -22.17
N GLY A 122 -5.26 -1.83 -22.49
CA GLY A 122 -4.85 -2.86 -23.45
C GLY A 122 -3.89 -3.93 -22.90
N LEU A 123 -3.72 -4.03 -21.58
CA LEU A 123 -2.91 -5.09 -20.97
C LEU A 123 -3.47 -6.50 -21.23
N ASP A 124 -4.78 -6.61 -21.38
CA ASP A 124 -5.51 -7.86 -21.68
C ASP A 124 -5.14 -8.45 -23.05
N ALA A 125 -4.61 -7.64 -23.96
CA ALA A 125 -4.16 -8.06 -25.28
C ALA A 125 -2.68 -8.54 -25.30
N ILE A 126 -1.95 -8.41 -24.19
CA ILE A 126 -0.54 -8.82 -24.10
C ILE A 126 -0.48 -10.32 -23.80
N GLU A 127 0.10 -11.09 -24.72
CA GLU A 127 0.32 -12.52 -24.51
C GLU A 127 1.49 -12.78 -23.55
N THR A 128 1.41 -13.87 -22.77
CA THR A 128 2.52 -14.30 -21.92
C THR A 128 3.77 -14.57 -22.76
N GLY A 129 4.89 -13.99 -22.34
CA GLY A 129 6.17 -14.08 -23.04
C GLY A 129 6.44 -12.93 -24.01
N THR A 130 5.49 -12.02 -24.21
CA THR A 130 5.73 -10.76 -24.93
C THR A 130 6.70 -9.89 -24.16
N VAL A 131 7.69 -9.34 -24.85
CA VAL A 131 8.65 -8.39 -24.26
C VAL A 131 7.94 -7.06 -24.04
N VAL A 132 8.00 -6.55 -22.82
CA VAL A 132 7.38 -5.28 -22.43
C VAL A 132 8.41 -4.44 -21.67
N LEU A 133 8.48 -3.16 -22.00
CA LEU A 133 9.23 -2.17 -21.24
C LEU A 133 8.27 -1.36 -20.38
N VAL A 134 8.55 -1.27 -19.08
CA VAL A 134 7.75 -0.49 -18.12
C VAL A 134 8.62 0.62 -17.55
N ASP A 135 8.16 1.86 -17.70
CA ASP A 135 8.82 3.05 -17.19
C ASP A 135 7.97 3.67 -16.08
N GLY A 136 8.31 3.37 -14.82
CA GLY A 136 7.62 3.92 -13.65
C GLY A 136 7.83 5.42 -13.43
N ALA A 137 8.76 6.06 -14.15
CA ALA A 137 9.01 7.50 -14.04
C ALA A 137 8.13 8.30 -15.00
N THR A 138 7.95 7.83 -16.23
CA THR A 138 7.06 8.47 -17.22
C THR A 138 5.63 7.94 -17.17
N GLY A 139 5.43 6.74 -16.64
CA GLY A 139 4.16 6.01 -16.70
C GLY A 139 3.95 5.27 -18.02
N ASP A 140 5.01 5.08 -18.82
CA ASP A 140 4.91 4.39 -20.10
C ASP A 140 4.95 2.86 -19.93
N VAL A 141 4.12 2.18 -20.72
CA VAL A 141 4.25 0.75 -21.00
C VAL A 141 4.39 0.59 -22.51
N VAL A 142 5.52 0.05 -22.96
CA VAL A 142 5.83 -0.16 -24.37
C VAL A 142 5.86 -1.65 -24.65
N ILE A 143 4.96 -2.10 -25.52
CA ILE A 143 4.82 -3.49 -25.95
C ILE A 143 5.72 -3.74 -27.15
N GLU A 144 6.44 -4.87 -27.15
CA GLU A 144 7.40 -5.25 -28.20
C GLU A 144 8.35 -4.11 -28.61
N PRO A 145 9.05 -3.47 -27.66
CA PRO A 145 10.00 -2.41 -27.99
C PRO A 145 11.19 -2.97 -28.76
N ASP A 146 11.71 -2.18 -29.71
CA ASP A 146 12.97 -2.49 -30.39
C ASP A 146 14.13 -2.60 -29.38
N ALA A 147 15.08 -3.48 -29.65
CA ALA A 147 16.23 -3.72 -28.77
C ALA A 147 17.02 -2.44 -28.45
N GLU A 148 17.13 -1.52 -29.42
CA GLU A 148 17.79 -0.22 -29.24
C GLU A 148 17.05 0.67 -28.22
N VAL A 149 15.71 0.62 -28.20
CA VAL A 149 14.89 1.35 -27.23
C VAL A 149 15.07 0.77 -25.83
N ILE A 150 15.08 -0.56 -25.72
CA ILE A 150 15.32 -1.27 -24.45
C ILE A 150 16.68 -0.86 -23.88
N GLU A 151 17.75 -1.01 -24.67
CA GLU A 151 19.11 -0.71 -24.25
C GLU A 151 19.25 0.77 -23.84
N THR A 152 18.77 1.70 -24.67
CA THR A 152 18.90 3.14 -24.40
C THR A 152 18.16 3.55 -23.12
N ARG A 153 16.91 3.09 -22.95
CA ARG A 153 16.10 3.48 -21.77
C ARG A 153 16.61 2.82 -20.50
N THR A 154 16.98 1.54 -20.54
CA THR A 154 17.51 0.83 -19.36
C THR A 154 18.86 1.39 -18.92
N GLU A 155 19.75 1.72 -19.85
CA GLU A 155 21.03 2.36 -19.54
C GLU A 155 20.82 3.77 -18.97
N SER A 156 19.92 4.57 -19.56
CA SER A 156 19.57 5.89 -19.03
C SER A 156 19.04 5.80 -17.60
N ALA A 157 18.11 4.88 -17.34
CA ALA A 157 17.55 4.65 -16.01
C ALA A 157 18.63 4.18 -15.01
N ARG A 158 19.54 3.30 -15.44
CA ARG A 158 20.68 2.84 -14.62
C ARG A 158 21.58 4.01 -14.21
N LEU A 159 21.97 4.86 -15.16
CA LEU A 159 22.82 6.02 -14.91
C LEU A 159 22.15 7.03 -13.97
N VAL A 160 20.86 7.29 -14.15
CA VAL A 160 20.08 8.15 -13.25
C VAL A 160 20.02 7.54 -11.84
N GLY A 161 19.78 6.23 -11.74
CA GLY A 161 19.76 5.50 -10.48
C GLY A 161 21.10 5.53 -9.75
N GLU A 162 22.21 5.32 -10.47
CA GLU A 162 23.56 5.39 -9.91
C GLU A 162 23.92 6.81 -9.43
N ALA A 163 23.57 7.83 -10.23
CA ALA A 163 23.76 9.21 -9.84
C ALA A 163 22.97 9.54 -8.55
N ALA A 164 21.71 9.13 -8.47
CA ALA A 164 20.88 9.31 -7.28
C ALA A 164 21.43 8.56 -6.05
N ALA A 165 21.88 7.30 -6.23
CA ALA A 165 22.45 6.49 -5.16
C ALA A 165 23.80 7.03 -4.65
N SER A 166 24.55 7.74 -5.49
CA SER A 166 25.83 8.37 -5.12
C SER A 166 25.68 9.68 -4.36
N TRP A 167 24.48 10.25 -4.30
CA TRP A 167 24.24 11.52 -3.60
C TRP A 167 24.37 11.32 -2.09
N THR A 168 25.12 12.21 -1.43
CA THR A 168 25.40 12.13 0.02
C THR A 168 24.94 13.38 0.79
N GLY A 169 24.29 14.32 0.10
CA GLY A 169 23.85 15.58 0.67
C GLY A 169 24.97 16.60 0.92
N PRO A 170 24.65 17.74 1.59
CA PRO A 170 23.30 18.17 1.96
C PRO A 170 22.45 18.55 0.74
N GLY A 171 21.15 18.72 0.92
CA GLY A 171 20.27 19.16 -0.17
C GLY A 171 20.50 20.59 -0.58
N GLY A 172 20.49 20.83 -1.89
CA GLY A 172 20.58 22.18 -2.43
C GLY A 172 20.44 22.22 -3.95
N THR A 173 20.17 23.42 -4.45
CA THR A 173 20.10 23.73 -5.88
C THR A 173 21.49 23.98 -6.47
N SER A 174 21.60 23.98 -7.80
CA SER A 174 22.86 24.22 -8.51
C SER A 174 23.45 25.63 -8.31
N ASP A 175 22.64 26.60 -7.88
CA ASP A 175 23.05 27.96 -7.52
C ASP A 175 23.31 28.15 -6.01
N GLY A 176 23.26 27.08 -5.22
CA GLY A 176 23.68 27.06 -3.81
C GLY A 176 22.59 27.37 -2.79
N HIS A 177 21.30 27.40 -3.18
CA HIS A 177 20.20 27.51 -2.24
C HIS A 177 20.03 26.19 -1.48
N ARG A 178 20.14 26.23 -0.14
CA ARG A 178 19.97 25.05 0.72
C ARG A 178 18.51 24.60 0.76
N VAL A 179 18.28 23.31 0.58
CA VAL A 179 16.95 22.67 0.69
C VAL A 179 17.08 21.46 1.60
N GLU A 180 16.32 21.42 2.70
CA GLU A 180 16.37 20.27 3.62
C GLU A 180 15.75 19.03 2.95
N ILE A 181 16.51 17.94 2.88
CA ILE A 181 15.98 16.63 2.44
C ILE A 181 15.64 15.81 3.68
N LEU A 182 14.34 15.64 3.94
CA LEU A 182 13.84 14.99 5.15
C LEU A 182 13.00 13.76 4.78
N ALA A 183 13.06 12.72 5.62
CA ALA A 183 12.28 11.51 5.45
C ALA A 183 10.86 11.64 6.02
N ASN A 184 9.92 10.88 5.44
CA ASN A 184 8.62 10.62 6.04
C ASN A 184 8.66 9.22 6.67
N VAL A 185 8.28 9.10 7.93
CA VAL A 185 8.35 7.85 8.70
C VAL A 185 7.05 7.63 9.47
N GLN A 186 6.81 6.39 9.89
CA GLN A 186 5.60 5.98 10.61
C GLN A 186 5.88 5.03 11.80
N ASP A 187 7.10 4.51 11.92
CA ASP A 187 7.53 3.55 12.94
C ASP A 187 9.05 3.55 13.12
N GLY A 188 9.54 2.82 14.14
CA GLY A 188 10.98 2.69 14.40
C GLY A 188 11.76 2.08 13.23
N ALA A 189 11.19 1.11 12.52
CA ALA A 189 11.86 0.45 11.38
C ALA A 189 12.12 1.41 10.21
N SER A 190 11.11 2.20 9.83
CA SER A 190 11.23 3.24 8.80
C SER A 190 12.17 4.36 9.23
N SER A 191 12.22 4.71 10.53
CA SER A 191 13.21 5.64 11.07
C SER A 191 14.64 5.09 10.98
N GLN A 192 14.87 3.85 11.39
CA GLN A 192 16.18 3.20 11.28
C GLN A 192 16.66 3.11 9.82
N ASN A 193 15.77 2.79 8.88
CA ASN A 193 16.10 2.80 7.46
C ASN A 193 16.44 4.20 6.96
N ALA A 194 15.67 5.22 7.36
CA ALA A 194 15.93 6.61 7.00
C ALA A 194 17.27 7.11 7.58
N ALA A 195 17.65 6.71 8.80
CA ALA A 195 18.89 7.14 9.44
C ALA A 195 20.15 6.75 8.66
N GLN A 196 20.08 5.64 7.89
CA GLN A 196 21.15 5.14 7.02
C GLN A 196 21.22 5.85 5.66
N LYS A 197 20.22 6.68 5.34
CA LYS A 197 20.15 7.44 4.08
C LYS A 197 20.68 8.86 4.29
N PRO A 198 21.08 9.56 3.21
CA PRO A 198 21.56 10.94 3.24
C PRO A 198 20.44 11.97 3.50
N VAL A 199 19.63 11.76 4.54
CA VAL A 199 18.57 12.67 4.97
C VAL A 199 19.01 13.48 6.18
N GLU A 200 18.57 14.73 6.23
CA GLU A 200 18.89 15.70 7.27
C GLU A 200 17.98 15.55 8.51
N GLY A 201 17.04 14.60 8.47
CA GLY A 201 16.12 14.28 9.55
C GLY A 201 14.79 13.72 9.03
N VAL A 202 13.76 13.83 9.85
CA VAL A 202 12.38 13.45 9.58
C VAL A 202 11.52 14.72 9.45
N GLY A 203 10.88 14.87 8.30
CA GLY A 203 10.02 16.01 7.98
C GLY A 203 8.55 15.74 8.31
N LEU A 204 8.20 14.46 8.46
CA LEU A 204 6.89 14.01 8.91
C LEU A 204 7.01 12.65 9.58
N PHE A 205 6.84 12.63 10.90
CA PHE A 205 6.51 11.41 11.63
C PHE A 205 4.99 11.32 11.80
N ARG A 206 4.39 10.33 11.13
CA ARG A 206 2.97 9.98 11.21
C ARG A 206 2.71 9.15 12.45
N THR A 207 2.01 9.72 13.44
CA THR A 207 1.75 9.04 14.72
C THR A 207 0.57 8.08 14.66
N GLU A 208 -0.21 8.06 13.58
CA GLU A 208 -1.45 7.29 13.49
C GLU A 208 -1.23 5.80 13.77
N LEU A 209 -0.09 5.21 13.38
CA LEU A 209 0.21 3.81 13.66
C LEU A 209 0.25 3.49 15.17
N CYS A 210 0.51 4.48 16.03
CA CYS A 210 0.39 4.32 17.48
C CYS A 210 -1.06 4.14 17.94
N PHE A 211 -2.05 4.47 17.13
CA PHE A 211 -3.47 4.46 17.49
C PHE A 211 -4.25 3.44 16.65
N LEU A 212 -3.72 3.05 15.48
CA LEU A 212 -4.30 2.02 14.62
C LEU A 212 -4.26 0.65 15.32
N ASP A 213 -5.29 -0.16 15.07
CA ASP A 213 -5.48 -1.51 15.63
C ASP A 213 -5.58 -1.58 17.17
N ARG A 214 -5.90 -0.46 17.82
CA ARG A 214 -6.16 -0.40 19.27
C ARG A 214 -7.64 -0.15 19.57
N ASP A 215 -8.19 -0.92 20.50
CA ASP A 215 -9.56 -0.74 21.01
C ASP A 215 -9.67 0.48 21.94
N THR A 216 -8.56 0.87 22.57
CA THR A 216 -8.50 1.96 23.55
C THR A 216 -7.30 2.86 23.28
N GLU A 217 -7.40 4.10 23.70
CA GLU A 217 -6.34 5.09 23.52
C GLU A 217 -5.03 4.66 24.20
N PRO A 218 -3.88 4.74 23.51
CA PRO A 218 -2.61 4.41 24.11
C PRO A 218 -2.21 5.43 25.18
N SER A 219 -1.74 4.92 26.31
CA SER A 219 -1.24 5.76 27.39
C SER A 219 -0.04 6.60 26.95
N VAL A 220 0.19 7.72 27.65
CA VAL A 220 1.36 8.59 27.42
C VAL A 220 2.68 7.80 27.47
N GLU A 221 2.78 6.81 28.35
CA GLU A 221 3.98 5.96 28.48
C GLU A 221 4.18 5.05 27.26
N GLU A 222 3.10 4.52 26.69
CA GLU A 222 3.17 3.72 25.45
C GLU A 222 3.52 4.59 24.25
N GLN A 223 2.90 5.78 24.15
CA GLN A 223 3.25 6.75 23.11
C GLN A 223 4.71 7.17 23.21
N ALA A 224 5.20 7.49 24.42
CA ALA A 224 6.60 7.86 24.66
C ALA A 224 7.58 6.77 24.21
N ARG A 225 7.27 5.50 24.48
CA ARG A 225 8.09 4.37 24.05
C ARG A 225 8.13 4.24 22.52
N ILE A 226 6.98 4.34 21.85
CA ILE A 226 6.92 4.25 20.38
C ILE A 226 7.62 5.46 19.74
N TYR A 227 7.44 6.66 20.29
CA TYR A 227 8.11 7.86 19.78
C TYR A 227 9.63 7.77 19.98
N ALA A 228 10.10 7.17 21.08
CA ALA A 228 11.53 6.94 21.32
C ALA A 228 12.15 6.07 20.21
N GLU A 229 11.46 5.01 19.76
CA GLU A 229 11.94 4.17 18.65
C GLU A 229 12.15 4.94 17.34
N VAL A 230 11.44 6.06 17.14
CA VAL A 230 11.59 6.94 15.98
C VAL A 230 12.65 8.02 16.21
N LEU A 231 12.70 8.58 17.41
CA LEU A 231 13.61 9.69 17.77
C LEU A 231 15.06 9.21 17.94
N GLU A 232 15.28 8.07 18.59
CA GLU A 232 16.63 7.56 18.90
C GLU A 232 17.51 7.34 17.66
N PRO A 233 17.03 6.71 16.55
CA PRO A 233 17.84 6.53 15.35
C PRO A 233 18.27 7.84 14.68
N MET A 234 17.55 8.94 14.90
CA MET A 234 17.82 10.24 14.29
C MET A 234 18.88 11.05 15.05
N GLY A 235 19.16 10.72 16.32
CA GLY A 235 20.13 11.45 17.13
C GLY A 235 19.78 12.94 17.25
N GLU A 236 20.69 13.82 16.83
CA GLU A 236 20.48 15.28 16.85
C GLU A 236 19.73 15.81 15.61
N ARG A 237 19.37 14.95 14.65
CA ARG A 237 18.67 15.38 13.43
C ARG A 237 17.23 15.81 13.75
N LYS A 238 16.72 16.73 12.94
CA LYS A 238 15.35 17.27 13.07
C LYS A 238 14.33 16.14 12.98
N VAL A 239 13.32 16.13 13.85
CA VAL A 239 12.15 15.25 13.74
C VAL A 239 10.89 16.08 13.92
N VAL A 240 10.08 16.16 12.87
CA VAL A 240 8.78 16.85 12.89
C VAL A 240 7.70 15.81 13.18
N VAL A 241 7.17 15.84 14.41
CA VAL A 241 6.07 14.98 14.83
C VAL A 241 4.74 15.61 14.44
N ARG A 242 3.90 14.87 13.72
CA ARG A 242 2.51 15.26 13.48
C ARG A 242 1.63 14.69 14.58
N THR A 243 0.79 15.52 15.18
CA THR A 243 -0.27 15.04 16.10
C THR A 243 -1.25 14.13 15.36
N LEU A 244 -2.04 13.34 16.09
CA LEU A 244 -2.99 12.39 15.52
C LEU A 244 -3.87 13.02 14.42
N ASP A 245 -3.84 12.44 13.20
CA ASP A 245 -4.77 12.72 12.11
C ASP A 245 -5.61 11.49 11.77
N ALA A 246 -6.57 11.19 12.65
CA ALA A 246 -7.60 10.18 12.45
C ALA A 246 -8.83 10.75 11.74
N GLY A 247 -9.54 9.93 10.96
CA GLY A 247 -10.91 10.23 10.54
C GLY A 247 -11.25 10.25 9.05
N SER A 248 -10.37 9.88 8.11
CA SER A 248 -10.82 9.57 6.72
C SER A 248 -10.84 8.09 6.43
N ASP A 249 -9.68 7.51 6.18
CA ASP A 249 -9.55 6.21 5.50
C ASP A 249 -9.16 5.08 6.46
N LYS A 250 -8.80 5.44 7.70
CA LYS A 250 -8.42 4.50 8.76
C LYS A 250 -9.13 4.87 10.06
N PRO A 251 -10.25 4.22 10.38
CA PRO A 251 -10.97 4.51 11.60
C PRO A 251 -10.15 4.08 12.82
N VAL A 252 -9.93 5.00 13.74
CA VAL A 252 -9.45 4.75 15.11
C VAL A 252 -10.66 4.53 16.01
N ALA A 253 -10.73 3.39 16.69
CA ALA A 253 -11.95 2.90 17.35
C ALA A 253 -12.56 3.88 18.37
N PHE A 254 -11.71 4.58 19.12
CA PHE A 254 -12.11 5.52 20.18
C PHE A 254 -12.21 6.98 19.72
N ALA A 255 -11.75 7.30 18.51
CA ALA A 255 -11.64 8.69 18.04
C ALA A 255 -12.45 8.99 16.76
N THR A 256 -12.89 7.97 16.03
CA THR A 256 -13.63 8.15 14.77
C THR A 256 -15.09 8.43 15.06
N ILE A 257 -15.62 9.51 14.49
CA ILE A 257 -17.04 9.85 14.60
C ILE A 257 -17.83 8.97 13.63
N PRO A 258 -18.82 8.20 14.11
CA PRO A 258 -19.65 7.38 13.25
C PRO A 258 -20.53 8.24 12.34
N ASP A 259 -20.84 7.71 11.16
CA ASP A 259 -21.84 8.23 10.21
C ASP A 259 -21.57 9.63 9.65
N GLU A 260 -20.31 10.07 9.56
CA GLU A 260 -19.99 11.31 8.83
C GLU A 260 -20.22 11.15 7.32
N PRO A 261 -21.05 11.98 6.67
CA PRO A 261 -21.33 11.86 5.23
C PRO A 261 -20.09 12.04 4.34
N ASN A 262 -19.11 12.80 4.82
CA ASN A 262 -17.82 12.97 4.16
C ASN A 262 -16.72 13.08 5.23
N PRO A 263 -16.10 11.96 5.62
CA PRO A 263 -15.07 11.95 6.66
C PRO A 263 -13.83 12.79 6.29
N ALA A 264 -13.50 12.89 5.00
CA ALA A 264 -12.40 13.74 4.53
C ALA A 264 -12.65 15.24 4.79
N LEU A 265 -13.91 15.68 4.79
CA LEU A 265 -14.32 17.05 5.13
C LEU A 265 -14.82 17.20 6.58
N GLY A 266 -14.87 16.10 7.34
CA GLY A 266 -15.45 15.98 8.66
C GLY A 266 -14.56 16.43 9.83
N VAL A 267 -14.80 15.86 11.00
CA VAL A 267 -14.05 16.13 12.24
C VAL A 267 -12.85 15.17 12.31
N ARG A 268 -11.72 15.64 11.77
CA ARG A 268 -10.45 14.91 11.70
C ARG A 268 -9.25 15.79 12.04
N GLY A 269 -8.08 15.19 12.19
CA GLY A 269 -6.84 15.93 12.44
C GLY A 269 -6.94 16.79 13.69
N MET A 270 -6.47 18.03 13.60
CA MET A 270 -6.55 18.99 14.72
C MET A 270 -7.99 19.22 15.23
N ARG A 271 -9.03 19.06 14.39
CA ARG A 271 -10.42 19.28 14.81
C ARG A 271 -10.87 18.24 15.83
N LEU A 272 -10.30 17.04 15.77
CA LEU A 272 -10.54 15.98 16.74
C LEU A 272 -9.98 16.38 18.12
N GLY A 273 -8.69 16.75 18.18
CA GLY A 273 -8.06 17.18 19.44
C GLY A 273 -8.64 18.49 20.02
N LEU A 274 -9.19 19.37 19.18
CA LEU A 274 -9.93 20.55 19.66
C LEU A 274 -11.31 20.22 20.22
N ARG A 275 -11.89 19.09 19.83
CA ARG A 275 -13.21 18.65 20.29
C ARG A 275 -13.09 17.79 21.54
N ASP A 276 -12.04 16.99 21.62
CA ASP A 276 -11.74 16.08 22.72
C ASP A 276 -10.29 16.29 23.16
N GLU A 277 -10.12 17.14 24.18
CA GLU A 277 -8.80 17.48 24.73
C GLU A 277 -8.15 16.30 25.50
N GLY A 278 -8.88 15.19 25.67
CA GLY A 278 -8.41 13.99 26.35
C GLY A 278 -7.75 12.95 25.45
N LEU A 279 -7.76 13.16 24.12
CA LEU A 279 -7.12 12.31 23.09
C LEU A 279 -5.66 12.69 22.78
#